data_AF-A0A1G7QLY4-F1
#
_entry.id   AF-A0A1G7QLY4-F1
#
_cell.length_a   1.000
_cell.length_b   1.000
_cell.length_c   1.000
_cell.angle_alpha   90.00
_cell.angle_beta   90.00
_cell.angle_gamma   90.00
#
_symmetry.space_group_name_H-M   'P 1'
#
loop_
_entity.id
_entity.type
_entity.pdbx_description
1 polymer ?
#
loop_
_entity_poly.entity_id
_entity_poly.type
_entity_poly.pdbx_seq_one_letter_code
_entity_poly.pdbx_strand_id
1 'polypeptide(L)'
;MASNNSIKKTLIVAFALCIVCSVIVSTAAVALRPQQAFNQEADRKSNILQVAGLYQPGESITKQFEQVTPRAVDLRTGEYTDAVDPETYDQFSASRDPAQSRTLSGEKDIAGLSRQENYSVVYLVGDPQDPEQIILPVRGQGLWGLMRGYLALRGDANTIEGITFYSHSETPGLGGEVDNPKWKAQWDGKQIYPEGEVGEGRPEIALVKGGASGPTEVDALSGATLTSKGVTNLVQFWLSDAGFGNYLAKIRDSAEGA
;
A
#
# COMPACT_ATOMS: atom_id res chain seq x y z
N MET A 1 29.66 -46.75 28.30
CA MET A 1 28.64 -45.86 27.72
C MET A 1 28.60 -46.14 26.22
N ALA A 2 27.63 -46.95 25.77
CA ALA A 2 27.63 -47.51 24.43
C ALA A 2 27.22 -46.48 23.38
N SER A 3 27.95 -46.46 22.26
CA SER A 3 27.76 -45.58 21.11
C SER A 3 26.38 -45.78 20.48
N ASN A 4 25.42 -44.91 20.80
CA ASN A 4 24.07 -44.93 20.23
C ASN A 4 24.01 -44.30 18.82
N ASN A 5 25.16 -44.03 18.21
CA ASN A 5 25.30 -43.37 16.93
C ASN A 5 25.40 -44.43 15.82
N SER A 6 24.28 -44.70 15.14
CA SER A 6 24.21 -45.59 13.98
C SER A 6 23.59 -44.84 12.82
N ILE A 7 24.26 -44.83 11.67
CA ILE A 7 23.82 -44.15 10.44
C ILE A 7 22.37 -44.52 10.10
N LYS A 8 21.99 -45.80 10.27
CA LYS A 8 20.62 -46.28 10.05
C LYS A 8 19.59 -45.62 10.98
N LYS A 9 19.92 -45.46 12.27
CA LYS A 9 19.03 -44.79 13.24
C LYS A 9 18.90 -43.31 12.91
N THR A 10 19.99 -42.65 12.55
CA THR A 10 19.97 -41.24 12.12
C THR A 10 19.07 -41.04 10.90
N LEU A 11 19.16 -41.93 9.90
CA LEU A 11 18.28 -41.87 8.72
C LEU A 11 16.81 -42.11 9.05
N ILE A 12 16.50 -43.06 9.95
CA ILE A 12 15.12 -43.34 10.38
C ILE A 12 14.54 -42.16 11.16
N VAL A 13 15.30 -41.58 12.09
CA VAL A 13 14.87 -40.42 12.88
C VAL A 13 14.65 -39.21 11.98
N ALA A 14 15.58 -38.94 11.04
CA ALA A 14 15.42 -37.86 10.07
C ALA A 14 14.16 -38.06 9.20
N PHE A 15 13.94 -39.27 8.69
CA PHE A 15 12.75 -39.59 7.89
C PHE A 15 11.45 -39.42 8.69
N ALA A 16 11.40 -39.93 9.92
CA ALA A 16 10.25 -39.78 10.80
C ALA A 16 9.98 -38.31 11.13
N LEU A 17 11.03 -37.53 11.43
CA LEU A 17 10.92 -36.10 11.67
C LEU A 17 10.39 -35.36 10.43
N CYS A 18 10.90 -35.67 9.23
CA CYS A 18 10.40 -35.09 7.98
C CYS A 18 8.91 -35.38 7.78
N ILE A 19 8.46 -36.61 8.01
CA ILE A 19 7.03 -36.96 7.90
C ILE A 19 6.22 -36.15 8.90
N VAL A 20 6.60 -36.16 10.18
CA VAL A 20 5.85 -35.46 11.24
C VAL A 20 5.79 -33.96 10.95
N CYS A 21 6.92 -33.33 10.62
CA CYS A 21 6.96 -31.91 10.26
C CYS A 21 6.12 -31.61 9.02
N SER A 22 6.18 -32.44 7.97
CA SER A 22 5.41 -32.23 6.74
C SER A 22 3.90 -32.30 6.99
N VAL A 23 3.45 -33.26 7.82
CA VAL A 23 2.03 -33.41 8.17
C VAL A 23 1.54 -32.22 8.98
N ILE A 24 2.30 -31.79 10.00
CA ILE A 24 1.94 -30.64 10.83
C ILE A 24 1.85 -29.36 9.99
N VAL A 25 2.89 -29.06 9.19
CA VAL A 25 2.93 -27.84 8.36
C VAL A 25 1.84 -27.85 7.30
N SER A 26 1.64 -28.97 6.60
CA SER A 26 0.60 -29.08 5.57
C SER A 26 -0.80 -28.93 6.15
N THR A 27 -1.05 -29.55 7.32
CA THR A 27 -2.36 -29.47 7.98
C THR A 27 -2.66 -28.04 8.43
N ALA A 28 -1.70 -27.39 9.10
CA ALA A 28 -1.83 -26.00 9.50
C ALA A 28 -2.05 -25.08 8.29
N ALA A 29 -1.26 -25.25 7.23
CA ALA A 29 -1.39 -24.43 6.03
C ALA A 29 -2.76 -24.59 5.35
N VAL A 30 -3.28 -25.81 5.18
CA VAL A 30 -4.56 -26.01 4.49
C VAL A 30 -5.75 -25.62 5.36
N ALA A 31 -5.72 -25.95 6.66
CA ALA A 31 -6.83 -25.67 7.57
C ALA A 31 -6.99 -24.17 7.87
N LEU A 32 -5.90 -23.42 8.03
CA LEU A 32 -5.96 -22.00 8.38
C LEU A 32 -6.11 -21.07 7.17
N ARG A 33 -5.81 -21.53 5.94
CA ARG A 33 -5.86 -20.72 4.72
C ARG A 33 -7.16 -19.91 4.55
N PRO A 34 -8.37 -20.50 4.68
CA PRO A 34 -9.61 -19.74 4.51
C PRO A 34 -9.77 -18.62 5.55
N GLN A 35 -9.39 -18.90 6.80
CA GLN A 35 -9.49 -17.92 7.88
C GLN A 35 -8.44 -16.80 7.74
N GLN A 36 -7.25 -17.13 7.25
CA GLN A 36 -6.22 -16.14 6.90
C GLN A 36 -6.70 -15.23 5.76
N ALA A 37 -7.30 -15.79 4.71
CA ALA A 37 -7.85 -15.02 3.60
C ALA A 37 -8.96 -14.06 4.08
N PHE A 38 -9.90 -14.56 4.89
CA PHE A 38 -10.95 -13.72 5.47
C PHE A 38 -10.38 -12.59 6.33
N ASN A 39 -9.41 -12.89 7.21
CA ASN A 39 -8.79 -11.87 8.06
C ASN A 39 -7.99 -10.84 7.26
N GLN A 40 -7.29 -11.27 6.19
CA GLN A 40 -6.58 -10.36 5.29
C GLN A 40 -7.54 -9.42 4.55
N GLU A 41 -8.68 -9.94 4.09
CA GLU A 41 -9.69 -9.13 3.43
C GLU A 41 -10.36 -8.15 4.40
N ALA A 42 -10.68 -8.60 5.62
CA ALA A 42 -11.24 -7.75 6.67
C ALA A 42 -10.25 -6.66 7.08
N ASP A 43 -8.96 -6.98 7.21
CA ASP A 43 -7.89 -6.03 7.48
C ASP A 43 -7.72 -5.02 6.33
N ARG A 44 -7.75 -5.50 5.08
CA ARG A 44 -7.74 -4.65 3.87
C ARG A 44 -8.86 -3.61 3.92
N LYS A 45 -10.10 -4.08 4.08
CA LYS A 45 -11.30 -3.22 4.12
C LYS A 45 -11.25 -2.26 5.31
N SER A 46 -10.83 -2.74 6.48
CA SER A 46 -10.68 -1.90 7.67
C SER A 46 -9.66 -0.78 7.48
N ASN A 47 -8.49 -1.06 6.88
CA ASN A 47 -7.47 -0.04 6.63
C ASN A 47 -7.95 1.02 5.61
N ILE A 48 -8.69 0.59 4.58
CA ILE A 48 -9.31 1.52 3.61
C ILE A 48 -10.34 2.41 4.31
N LEU A 49 -11.22 1.84 5.13
CA LEU A 49 -12.21 2.61 5.89
C LEU A 49 -11.55 3.56 6.89
N GLN A 50 -10.46 3.14 7.53
CA GLN A 50 -9.74 3.98 8.49
C GLN A 50 -9.09 5.19 7.82
N VAL A 51 -8.42 5.00 6.67
CA VAL A 51 -7.77 6.12 5.96
C VAL A 51 -8.80 7.06 5.33
N ALA A 52 -9.98 6.54 4.97
CA ALA A 52 -11.11 7.34 4.47
C ALA A 52 -11.88 8.08 5.59
N GLY A 53 -11.56 7.84 6.87
CA GLY A 53 -12.30 8.39 8.01
C GLY A 53 -13.70 7.78 8.22
N LEU A 54 -13.99 6.65 7.58
CA LEU A 54 -15.29 5.99 7.56
C LEU A 54 -15.42 4.86 8.58
N TYR A 55 -14.31 4.42 9.18
CA TYR A 55 -14.30 3.27 10.08
C TYR A 55 -14.99 3.56 11.43
N GLN A 56 -16.03 2.81 11.74
CA GLN A 56 -16.76 2.85 13.00
C GLN A 56 -16.58 1.54 13.80
N PRO A 57 -15.99 1.61 15.01
CA PRO A 57 -15.85 0.43 15.86
C PRO A 57 -17.21 -0.17 16.25
N GLY A 58 -17.32 -1.50 16.18
CA GLY A 58 -18.53 -2.24 16.59
C GLY A 58 -19.55 -2.44 15.48
N GLU A 59 -19.41 -1.77 14.35
CA GLU A 59 -20.20 -2.02 13.15
C GLU A 59 -19.53 -3.05 12.21
N SER A 60 -20.32 -3.63 11.30
CA SER A 60 -19.79 -4.60 10.33
C SER A 60 -18.92 -3.89 9.29
N ILE A 61 -17.66 -4.32 9.17
CA ILE A 61 -16.71 -3.84 8.14
C ILE A 61 -17.32 -3.96 6.74
N THR A 62 -17.97 -5.10 6.45
CA THR A 62 -18.59 -5.33 5.13
C THR A 62 -19.65 -4.29 4.81
N LYS A 63 -20.51 -3.93 5.78
CA LYS A 63 -21.55 -2.92 5.57
C LYS A 63 -20.98 -1.53 5.36
N GLN A 64 -20.01 -1.14 6.18
CA GLN A 64 -19.33 0.14 6.03
C GLN A 64 -18.60 0.24 4.68
N PHE A 65 -18.12 -0.88 4.15
CA PHE A 65 -17.44 -0.92 2.85
C PHE A 65 -18.39 -0.82 1.66
N GLU A 66 -19.71 -0.93 1.82
CA GLU A 66 -20.68 -0.80 0.71
C GLU A 66 -20.66 0.60 0.07
N GLN A 67 -20.21 1.62 0.80
CA GLN A 67 -20.02 2.98 0.28
C GLN A 67 -18.69 3.17 -0.48
N VAL A 68 -17.87 2.12 -0.56
CA VAL A 68 -16.56 2.13 -1.21
C VAL A 68 -16.66 1.34 -2.51
N THR A 69 -16.42 2.00 -3.64
CA THR A 69 -16.46 1.37 -4.97
C THR A 69 -15.04 1.10 -5.48
N PRO A 70 -14.61 -0.17 -5.61
CA PRO A 70 -13.31 -0.48 -6.19
C PRO A 70 -13.34 -0.38 -7.72
N ARG A 71 -12.29 0.17 -8.32
CA ARG A 71 -12.12 0.28 -9.77
C ARG A 71 -10.70 -0.12 -10.17
N ALA A 72 -10.57 -0.88 -11.25
CA ALA A 72 -9.27 -1.21 -11.81
C ALA A 72 -8.79 -0.11 -12.77
N VAL A 73 -7.52 0.27 -12.62
CA VAL A 73 -6.86 1.34 -13.39
C VAL A 73 -5.63 0.76 -14.09
N ASP A 74 -5.43 1.10 -15.36
CA ASP A 74 -4.19 0.83 -16.08
C ASP A 74 -3.16 1.93 -15.78
N LEU A 75 -2.12 1.59 -15.02
CA LEU A 75 -1.09 2.54 -14.58
C LEU A 75 -0.28 3.13 -15.75
N ARG A 76 -0.35 2.56 -16.94
CA ARG A 76 0.34 3.06 -18.13
C ARG A 76 -0.40 4.22 -18.79
N THR A 77 -1.72 4.28 -18.62
CA THR A 77 -2.59 5.24 -19.32
C THR A 77 -3.39 6.12 -18.37
N GLY A 78 -3.61 5.68 -17.14
CA GLY A 78 -4.51 6.30 -16.17
C GLY A 78 -5.99 6.01 -16.41
N GLU A 79 -6.34 5.13 -17.36
CA GLU A 79 -7.73 4.80 -17.68
C GLU A 79 -8.28 3.68 -16.79
N TYR A 80 -9.59 3.70 -16.55
CA TYR A 80 -10.28 2.54 -16.00
C TYR A 80 -10.29 1.39 -17.00
N THR A 81 -10.32 0.15 -16.49
CA THR A 81 -10.25 -1.05 -17.32
C THR A 81 -11.03 -2.21 -16.73
N ASP A 82 -11.63 -3.02 -17.60
CA ASP A 82 -12.29 -4.29 -17.24
C ASP A 82 -11.37 -5.50 -17.44
N ALA A 83 -10.08 -5.27 -17.72
CA ALA A 83 -9.11 -6.35 -17.95
C ALA A 83 -8.86 -7.23 -16.71
N VAL A 84 -9.15 -6.70 -15.51
CA VAL A 84 -9.04 -7.41 -14.23
C VAL A 84 -10.26 -7.11 -13.38
N ASP A 85 -10.71 -8.09 -12.60
CA ASP A 85 -11.81 -7.90 -11.65
C ASP A 85 -11.29 -7.22 -10.37
N PRO A 86 -11.74 -5.98 -10.07
CA PRO A 86 -11.20 -5.21 -8.94
C PRO A 86 -11.52 -5.83 -7.56
N GLU A 87 -12.52 -6.72 -7.46
CA GLU A 87 -12.84 -7.39 -6.20
C GLU A 87 -11.84 -8.49 -5.85
N THR A 88 -11.37 -9.23 -6.87
CA THR A 88 -10.58 -10.46 -6.71
C THR A 88 -9.12 -10.29 -7.12
N TYR A 89 -8.75 -9.22 -7.83
CA TYR A 89 -7.41 -9.01 -8.34
C TYR A 89 -6.37 -8.74 -7.24
N ASP A 90 -5.29 -9.53 -7.26
CA ASP A 90 -4.13 -9.35 -6.39
C ASP A 90 -2.99 -8.65 -7.15
N GLN A 91 -2.96 -7.32 -7.02
CA GLN A 91 -1.92 -6.48 -7.63
C GLN A 91 -0.51 -6.78 -7.13
N PHE A 92 -0.34 -7.33 -5.93
CA PHE A 92 0.97 -7.68 -5.40
C PHE A 92 1.52 -8.95 -6.07
N SER A 93 0.69 -9.96 -6.26
CA SER A 93 1.05 -11.13 -7.05
C SER A 93 1.34 -10.75 -8.51
N ALA A 94 0.52 -9.89 -9.11
CA ALA A 94 0.71 -9.38 -10.47
C ALA A 94 2.05 -8.63 -10.64
N SER A 95 2.50 -7.88 -9.63
CA SER A 95 3.78 -7.17 -9.66
C SER A 95 5.00 -8.09 -9.82
N ARG A 96 4.87 -9.36 -9.44
CA ARG A 96 5.92 -10.37 -9.53
C ARG A 96 5.88 -11.17 -10.83
N ASP A 97 4.76 -11.15 -11.56
CA ASP A 97 4.59 -11.84 -12.83
C ASP A 97 5.07 -10.95 -14.00
N PRO A 98 6.10 -11.34 -14.77
CA PRO A 98 6.56 -10.59 -15.94
C PRO A 98 5.49 -10.29 -17.00
N ALA A 99 4.42 -11.08 -17.10
CA ALA A 99 3.32 -10.84 -18.04
C ALA A 99 2.39 -9.71 -17.60
N GLN A 100 2.29 -9.46 -16.29
CA GLN A 100 1.37 -8.48 -15.70
C GLN A 100 2.09 -7.28 -15.07
N SER A 101 3.40 -7.16 -15.27
CA SER A 101 4.21 -6.11 -14.67
C SER A 101 5.32 -5.61 -15.59
N ARG A 102 5.85 -4.43 -15.29
CA ARG A 102 7.03 -3.84 -15.92
C ARG A 102 8.20 -3.79 -14.94
N THR A 103 9.42 -3.90 -15.47
CA THR A 103 10.65 -3.72 -14.68
C THR A 103 10.92 -2.23 -14.47
N LEU A 104 11.29 -1.86 -13.25
CA LEU A 104 11.77 -0.53 -12.88
C LEU A 104 13.27 -0.61 -12.60
N SER A 105 14.02 0.44 -12.97
CA SER A 105 15.46 0.48 -12.76
C SER A 105 15.99 1.91 -12.70
N GLY A 106 17.05 2.11 -11.91
CA GLY A 106 17.74 3.41 -11.80
C GLY A 106 16.80 4.50 -11.30
N GLU A 107 16.81 5.65 -11.97
CA GLU A 107 16.01 6.83 -11.59
C GLU A 107 14.49 6.60 -11.69
N LYS A 108 14.04 5.56 -12.38
CA LYS A 108 12.61 5.20 -12.47
C LYS A 108 12.10 4.42 -11.26
N ASP A 109 13.00 3.93 -10.40
CA ASP A 109 12.66 3.09 -9.24
C ASP A 109 12.96 3.81 -7.91
N ILE A 110 12.54 5.06 -7.76
CA ILE A 110 12.80 5.83 -6.55
C ILE A 110 12.20 5.18 -5.29
N ALA A 111 11.09 4.44 -5.45
CA ALA A 111 10.41 3.70 -4.39
C ALA A 111 10.99 2.31 -4.10
N GLY A 112 12.01 1.85 -4.84
CA GLY A 112 12.70 0.59 -4.59
C GLY A 112 11.82 -0.66 -4.76
N LEU A 113 10.93 -0.66 -5.76
CA LEU A 113 9.99 -1.74 -6.04
C LEU A 113 10.58 -2.82 -6.94
N SER A 114 11.57 -2.49 -7.79
CA SER A 114 12.13 -3.30 -8.88
C SER A 114 11.14 -3.69 -9.99
N ARG A 115 9.86 -3.94 -9.65
CA ARG A 115 8.77 -4.21 -10.59
C ARG A 115 7.48 -3.56 -10.13
N GLN A 116 6.65 -3.19 -11.10
CA GLN A 116 5.33 -2.62 -10.89
C GLN A 116 4.33 -3.30 -11.81
N GLU A 117 3.18 -3.67 -11.24
CA GLU A 117 2.01 -4.16 -11.92
C GLU A 117 1.54 -3.18 -13.02
N ASN A 118 0.89 -3.70 -14.06
CA ASN A 118 0.30 -2.86 -15.10
C ASN A 118 -1.06 -2.30 -14.67
N TYR A 119 -1.83 -3.09 -13.91
CA TYR A 119 -3.14 -2.71 -13.40
C TYR A 119 -3.12 -2.62 -11.88
N SER A 120 -3.75 -1.60 -11.30
CA SER A 120 -3.94 -1.45 -9.85
C SER A 120 -5.40 -1.18 -9.52
N VAL A 121 -5.84 -1.57 -8.33
CA VAL A 121 -7.20 -1.27 -7.85
C VAL A 121 -7.15 0.00 -7.01
N VAL A 122 -7.97 0.98 -7.35
CA VAL A 122 -8.24 2.17 -6.53
C VAL A 122 -9.62 2.03 -5.91
N TYR A 123 -9.87 2.77 -4.84
CA TYR A 123 -11.14 2.73 -4.14
C TYR A 123 -11.75 4.12 -4.08
N LEU A 124 -13.00 4.25 -4.48
CA LEU A 124 -13.72 5.51 -4.56
C LEU A 124 -14.76 5.57 -3.45
N VAL A 125 -14.90 6.72 -2.80
CA VAL A 125 -15.94 6.98 -1.80
C VAL A 125 -16.90 8.02 -2.35
N GLY A 126 -18.21 7.79 -2.15
CA GLY A 126 -19.26 8.65 -2.71
C GLY A 126 -19.67 8.22 -4.12
N ASP A 127 -19.94 9.19 -5.00
CA ASP A 127 -20.31 8.90 -6.40
C ASP A 127 -19.07 8.44 -7.20
N PRO A 128 -19.05 7.24 -7.80
CA PRO A 128 -17.90 6.79 -8.59
C PRO A 128 -17.58 7.63 -9.83
N GLN A 129 -18.50 8.51 -10.29
CA GLN A 129 -18.26 9.44 -11.40
C GLN A 129 -17.69 10.78 -10.91
N ASP A 130 -18.00 11.18 -9.67
CA ASP A 130 -17.51 12.39 -9.01
C ASP A 130 -17.18 12.06 -7.55
N PRO A 131 -16.08 11.34 -7.31
CA PRO A 131 -15.79 10.77 -6.01
C PRO A 131 -15.39 11.84 -5.01
N GLU A 132 -15.98 11.80 -3.80
CA GLU A 132 -15.59 12.68 -2.69
C GLU A 132 -14.17 12.37 -2.22
N GLN A 133 -13.78 11.09 -2.27
CA GLN A 133 -12.44 10.62 -1.93
C GLN A 133 -11.95 9.51 -2.86
N ILE A 134 -10.64 9.49 -3.07
CA ILE A 134 -9.92 8.51 -3.88
C ILE A 134 -8.82 7.89 -3.02
N ILE A 135 -8.94 6.60 -2.75
CA ILE A 135 -7.95 5.85 -1.97
C ILE A 135 -7.05 5.04 -2.91
N LEU A 136 -5.76 5.31 -2.82
CA LEU A 136 -4.72 4.71 -3.65
C LEU A 136 -3.91 3.71 -2.82
N PRO A 137 -3.72 2.45 -3.28
CA PRO A 137 -2.75 1.55 -2.67
C PRO A 137 -1.34 2.04 -3.01
N VAL A 138 -0.54 2.28 -1.98
CA VAL A 138 0.86 2.74 -2.13
C VAL A 138 1.81 1.78 -1.44
N ARG A 139 3.01 1.64 -2.01
CA ARG A 139 4.07 0.83 -1.41
C ARG A 139 5.45 1.29 -1.81
N GLY A 140 6.44 1.02 -0.98
CA GLY A 140 7.83 1.33 -1.28
C GLY A 140 8.78 0.88 -0.19
N GLN A 141 10.07 0.91 -0.52
CA GLN A 141 11.13 0.44 0.35
C GLN A 141 11.36 1.43 1.51
N GLY A 142 11.17 0.95 2.73
CA GLY A 142 11.65 1.60 3.96
C GLY A 142 13.12 1.28 4.22
N LEU A 143 13.55 1.32 5.48
CA LEU A 143 14.92 0.90 5.83
C LEU A 143 15.06 -0.62 5.79
N TRP A 144 14.15 -1.35 6.43
CA TRP A 144 14.27 -2.79 6.65
C TRP A 144 13.47 -3.62 5.67
N GLY A 145 12.46 -3.04 5.02
CA GLY A 145 11.62 -3.78 4.09
C GLY A 145 10.59 -2.92 3.37
N LEU A 146 9.78 -3.60 2.56
CA LEU A 146 8.70 -2.99 1.81
C LEU A 146 7.58 -2.56 2.76
N MET A 147 7.25 -1.28 2.73
CA MET A 147 6.09 -0.69 3.40
C MET A 147 4.91 -0.70 2.44
N ARG A 148 3.71 -1.03 2.92
CA ARG A 148 2.47 -1.03 2.15
C ARG A 148 1.38 -0.33 2.92
N GLY A 149 0.61 0.46 2.19
CA GLY A 149 -0.35 1.35 2.78
C GLY A 149 -1.39 1.83 1.79
N TYR A 150 -2.20 2.76 2.28
CA TYR A 150 -3.18 3.50 1.51
C TYR A 150 -2.95 4.99 1.70
N LEU A 151 -3.12 5.74 0.63
CA LEU A 151 -3.16 7.20 0.63
C LEU A 151 -4.56 7.62 0.19
N ALA A 152 -5.27 8.37 1.03
CA ALA A 152 -6.56 8.95 0.70
C ALA A 152 -6.37 10.37 0.21
N LEU A 153 -6.94 10.67 -0.95
CA LEU A 153 -7.02 11.99 -1.54
C LEU A 153 -8.47 12.43 -1.59
N ARG A 154 -8.73 13.73 -1.47
CA ARG A 154 -10.03 14.32 -1.77
C ARG A 154 -10.32 14.21 -3.27
N GLY A 155 -11.59 14.39 -3.66
CA GLY A 155 -12.04 14.43 -5.06
C GLY A 155 -11.31 15.44 -5.96
N ASP A 156 -10.64 16.44 -5.39
CA ASP A 156 -9.77 17.36 -6.14
C ASP A 156 -8.46 16.71 -6.66
N ALA A 157 -8.19 15.46 -6.27
CA ALA A 157 -7.01 14.68 -6.64
C ALA A 157 -5.67 15.43 -6.39
N ASN A 158 -5.64 16.31 -5.37
CA ASN A 158 -4.44 17.02 -4.92
C ASN A 158 -4.34 17.10 -3.39
N THR A 159 -5.46 17.26 -2.69
CA THR A 159 -5.48 17.34 -1.22
C THR A 159 -5.47 15.94 -0.62
N ILE A 160 -4.51 15.68 0.25
CA ILE A 160 -4.37 14.45 1.03
C ILE A 160 -5.26 14.55 2.26
N GLU A 161 -6.04 13.50 2.50
CA GLU A 161 -6.88 13.38 3.71
C GLU A 161 -6.25 12.44 4.74
N GLY A 162 -5.43 11.49 4.30
CA GLY A 162 -4.74 10.61 5.21
C GLY A 162 -3.80 9.61 4.55
N ILE A 163 -2.95 9.03 5.37
CA ILE A 163 -2.10 7.90 5.02
C ILE A 163 -2.16 6.85 6.13
N THR A 164 -2.15 5.58 5.75
CA THR A 164 -1.94 4.48 6.69
C THR A 164 -1.04 3.42 6.09
N PHE A 165 -0.26 2.75 6.94
CA PHE A 165 0.50 1.56 6.56
C PHE A 165 -0.09 0.36 7.29
N TYR A 166 -0.40 -0.70 6.54
CA TYR A 166 -0.93 -1.96 7.11
C TYR A 166 0.14 -3.06 7.14
N SER A 167 1.29 -2.83 6.50
CA SER A 167 2.40 -3.78 6.50
C SER A 167 3.74 -3.06 6.37
N HIS A 168 4.63 -3.28 7.33
CA HIS A 168 6.04 -2.89 7.27
C HIS A 168 6.88 -3.71 8.26
N SER A 169 8.20 -3.55 8.22
CA SER A 169 9.14 -4.19 9.16
C SER A 169 10.07 -3.18 9.83
N GLU A 170 9.68 -1.91 9.82
CA GLU A 170 10.46 -0.85 10.45
C GLU A 170 10.57 -1.01 11.97
N THR A 171 11.64 -0.48 12.56
CA THR A 171 11.89 -0.62 14.00
C THR A 171 10.87 0.18 14.83
N PRO A 172 10.16 -0.45 15.79
CA PRO A 172 9.24 0.25 16.69
C PRO A 172 9.92 1.40 17.45
N GLY A 173 9.24 2.55 17.57
CA GLY A 173 9.79 3.76 18.21
C GLY A 173 10.79 4.55 17.35
N LEU A 174 11.09 4.09 16.13
CA LEU A 174 11.88 4.79 15.12
C LEU A 174 11.10 4.87 13.80
N GLY A 175 11.40 4.00 12.85
CA GLY A 175 10.69 3.96 11.57
C GLY A 175 9.26 3.44 11.71
N GLY A 176 8.99 2.62 12.73
CA GLY A 176 7.64 2.17 13.06
C GLY A 176 6.71 3.30 13.51
N GLU A 177 7.22 4.52 13.74
CA GLU A 177 6.39 5.70 14.01
C GLU A 177 5.54 6.11 12.80
N VAL A 178 5.68 5.47 11.63
CA VAL A 178 4.67 5.55 10.55
C VAL A 178 3.27 5.12 11.01
N ASP A 179 3.16 4.34 12.09
CA ASP A 179 1.89 3.95 12.71
C ASP A 179 1.35 4.96 13.73
N ASN A 180 2.15 5.94 14.12
CA ASN A 180 1.77 6.89 15.17
C ASN A 180 0.58 7.76 14.71
N PRO A 181 -0.55 7.74 15.42
CA PRO A 181 -1.73 8.53 15.05
C PRO A 181 -1.45 10.03 14.96
N LYS A 182 -0.54 10.55 15.80
CA LYS A 182 -0.15 11.98 15.77
C LYS A 182 0.61 12.33 14.50
N TRP A 183 1.43 11.40 14.00
CA TRP A 183 2.15 11.59 12.75
C TRP A 183 1.21 11.45 11.55
N LYS A 184 0.34 10.43 11.55
CA LYS A 184 -0.70 10.25 10.51
C LYS A 184 -1.61 11.49 10.38
N ALA A 185 -2.00 12.09 11.51
CA ALA A 185 -2.83 13.30 11.52
C ALA A 185 -2.19 14.53 10.87
N GLN A 186 -0.86 14.55 10.65
CA GLN A 186 -0.20 15.66 9.97
C GLN A 186 -0.44 15.68 8.45
N TRP A 187 -0.93 14.57 7.88
CA TRP A 187 -1.16 14.43 6.46
C TRP A 187 -2.47 15.03 5.98
N ASP A 188 -3.46 15.15 6.87
CA ASP A 188 -4.75 15.75 6.54
C ASP A 188 -4.58 17.21 6.13
N GLY A 189 -5.14 17.56 4.97
CA GLY A 189 -5.05 18.88 4.35
C GLY A 189 -3.72 19.19 3.66
N LYS A 190 -2.76 18.25 3.64
CA LYS A 190 -1.52 18.42 2.86
C LYS A 190 -1.81 18.29 1.37
N GLN A 191 -0.94 18.86 0.54
CA GLN A 191 -1.11 18.86 -0.90
C GLN A 191 0.02 18.11 -1.59
N ILE A 192 -0.30 17.47 -2.71
CA ILE A 192 0.70 16.81 -3.57
C ILE A 192 1.56 17.85 -4.27
N TYR A 193 0.90 18.87 -4.82
CA TYR A 193 1.49 20.00 -5.54
C TYR A 193 1.16 21.31 -4.81
N PRO A 194 2.04 22.32 -4.87
CA PRO A 194 1.73 23.65 -4.35
C PRO A 194 0.58 24.31 -5.15
N GLU A 195 -0.01 25.34 -4.56
CA GLU A 195 -1.09 26.11 -5.18
C GLU A 195 -0.65 26.71 -6.52
N GLY A 196 -1.47 26.52 -7.56
CA GLY A 196 -1.20 27.03 -8.91
C GLY A 196 -0.34 26.12 -9.78
N GLU A 197 0.19 25.01 -9.25
CA GLU A 197 1.02 24.03 -9.99
C GLU A 197 0.40 22.62 -9.97
N VAL A 198 -0.92 22.53 -9.74
CA VAL A 198 -1.60 21.25 -9.57
C VAL A 198 -1.52 20.42 -10.85
N GLY A 199 -0.85 19.27 -10.77
CA GLY A 199 -0.64 18.39 -11.93
C GLY A 199 0.49 18.86 -12.85
N GLU A 200 1.19 19.94 -12.53
CA GLU A 200 2.38 20.38 -13.23
C GLU A 200 3.64 19.83 -12.54
N GLY A 201 4.55 19.28 -13.34
CA GLY A 201 5.83 18.79 -12.82
C GLY A 201 5.72 17.57 -11.90
N ARG A 202 6.67 17.47 -10.97
CA ARG A 202 6.80 16.30 -10.08
C ARG A 202 6.04 16.56 -8.77
N PRO A 203 5.44 15.52 -8.15
CA PRO A 203 4.89 15.62 -6.80
C PRO A 203 5.92 16.22 -5.82
N GLU A 204 5.51 17.25 -5.07
CA GLU A 204 6.39 17.97 -4.15
C GLU A 204 6.24 17.52 -2.69
N ILE A 205 5.14 16.84 -2.36
CA ILE A 205 4.90 16.31 -1.02
C ILE A 205 6.11 15.51 -0.49
N ALA A 206 6.63 15.90 0.67
CA ALA A 206 7.83 15.30 1.24
C ALA A 206 7.87 15.36 2.77
N LEU A 207 8.64 14.43 3.36
CA LEU A 207 8.96 14.48 4.79
C LEU A 207 10.20 15.35 5.02
N VAL A 208 10.06 16.38 5.85
CA VAL A 208 11.12 17.37 6.12
C VAL A 208 11.61 17.29 7.57
N LYS A 209 12.90 17.55 7.77
CA LYS A 209 13.51 17.58 9.10
C LYS A 209 13.35 18.97 9.73
N GLY A 210 13.07 19.02 11.02
CA GLY A 210 13.08 20.26 11.80
C GLY A 210 11.73 20.99 11.84
N GLY A 211 10.66 20.38 11.33
CA GLY A 211 9.31 20.93 11.33
C GLY A 211 8.82 21.25 9.93
N ALA A 212 7.65 20.73 9.57
CA ALA A 212 6.93 21.08 8.36
C ALA A 212 6.40 22.51 8.44
N SER A 213 6.60 23.27 7.37
CA SER A 213 6.22 24.68 7.26
C SER A 213 5.27 24.96 6.11
N GLY A 214 5.27 24.10 5.08
CA GLY A 214 4.46 24.23 3.88
C GLY A 214 3.28 23.26 3.75
N PRO A 215 2.43 23.46 2.73
CA PRO A 215 1.31 22.56 2.41
C PRO A 215 1.80 21.21 1.84
N THR A 216 2.98 21.18 1.24
CA THR A 216 3.63 19.98 0.66
C THR A 216 4.66 19.36 1.61
N GLU A 217 4.61 19.69 2.91
CA GLU A 217 5.59 19.22 3.90
C GLU A 217 4.91 18.49 5.06
N VAL A 218 5.48 17.35 5.46
CA VAL A 218 5.11 16.58 6.66
C VAL A 218 6.35 16.39 7.52
N ASP A 219 6.23 16.31 8.85
CA ASP A 219 7.40 16.07 9.69
C ASP A 219 8.04 14.71 9.38
N ALA A 220 9.36 14.71 9.24
CA ALA A 220 10.14 13.48 9.20
C ALA A 220 10.11 12.77 10.56
N LEU A 221 10.17 11.44 10.52
CA LEU A 221 10.22 10.60 11.72
C LEU A 221 11.54 10.83 12.46
N SER A 222 11.43 11.22 13.74
CA SER A 222 12.59 11.48 14.59
C SER A 222 13.47 10.23 14.71
N GLY A 223 14.77 10.37 14.46
CA GLY A 223 15.72 9.24 14.48
C GLY A 223 15.58 8.24 13.32
N ALA A 224 14.60 8.37 12.43
CA ALA A 224 14.30 7.43 11.36
C ALA A 224 14.32 8.10 9.96
N THR A 225 15.44 8.76 9.65
CA THR A 225 15.62 9.47 8.36
C THR A 225 15.46 8.57 7.15
N LEU A 226 15.94 7.32 7.21
CA LEU A 226 15.88 6.39 6.06
C LEU A 226 14.45 5.95 5.78
N THR A 227 13.67 5.63 6.82
CA THR A 227 12.24 5.38 6.70
C THR A 227 11.51 6.61 6.16
N SER A 228 11.84 7.81 6.65
CA SER A 228 11.21 9.05 6.20
C SER A 228 11.46 9.33 4.71
N LYS A 229 12.69 9.07 4.24
CA LYS A 229 13.03 9.10 2.81
C LYS A 229 12.26 8.05 2.02
N GLY A 230 12.13 6.83 2.55
CA GLY A 230 11.33 5.76 1.95
C GLY A 230 9.86 6.18 1.75
N VAL A 231 9.25 6.79 2.77
CA VAL A 231 7.88 7.35 2.68
C VAL A 231 7.79 8.47 1.65
N THR A 232 8.74 9.40 1.64
CA THR A 232 8.78 10.47 0.63
C THR A 232 8.85 9.88 -0.78
N ASN A 233 9.79 8.97 -1.01
CA ASN A 233 10.02 8.36 -2.31
C ASN A 233 8.81 7.54 -2.78
N LEU A 234 8.17 6.77 -1.91
CA LEU A 234 7.02 5.96 -2.31
C LEU A 234 5.82 6.83 -2.67
N VAL A 235 5.56 7.88 -1.88
CA VAL A 235 4.44 8.80 -2.16
C VAL A 235 4.70 9.53 -3.48
N GLN A 236 5.89 10.11 -3.67
CA GLN A 236 6.24 10.78 -4.92
C GLN A 236 6.22 9.84 -6.12
N PHE A 237 6.67 8.59 -5.98
CA PHE A 237 6.59 7.59 -7.06
C PHE A 237 5.15 7.31 -7.47
N TRP A 238 4.30 6.97 -6.51
CA TRP A 238 2.92 6.59 -6.79
C TRP A 238 2.07 7.77 -7.27
N LEU A 239 2.46 9.00 -7.00
CA LEU A 239 1.77 10.20 -7.49
C LEU A 239 2.35 10.75 -8.79
N SER A 240 3.49 10.23 -9.25
CA SER A 240 4.09 10.60 -10.55
C SER A 240 3.41 9.89 -11.72
N ASP A 241 3.80 10.24 -12.95
CA ASP A 241 3.39 9.56 -14.19
C ASP A 241 3.75 8.07 -14.21
N ALA A 242 4.72 7.64 -13.40
CA ALA A 242 5.05 6.24 -13.25
C ALA A 242 4.03 5.48 -12.38
N GLY A 243 3.22 6.16 -11.59
CA GLY A 243 2.15 5.61 -10.77
C GLY A 243 0.78 6.07 -11.24
N PHE A 244 0.05 6.73 -10.35
CA PHE A 244 -1.30 7.21 -10.54
C PHE A 244 -1.36 8.63 -11.12
N GLY A 245 -0.24 9.30 -11.42
CA GLY A 245 -0.23 10.69 -11.89
C GLY A 245 -1.17 10.94 -13.09
N ASN A 246 -1.11 10.07 -14.11
CA ASN A 246 -1.99 10.14 -15.28
C ASN A 246 -3.48 9.92 -14.92
N TYR A 247 -3.76 9.02 -13.97
CA TYR A 247 -5.12 8.75 -13.51
C TYR A 247 -5.68 9.97 -12.76
N LEU A 248 -4.90 10.52 -11.83
CA LEU A 248 -5.29 11.69 -11.04
C LEU A 248 -5.46 12.93 -11.91
N ALA A 249 -4.65 13.10 -12.96
CA ALA A 249 -4.82 14.19 -13.93
C ALA A 249 -6.19 14.14 -14.61
N LYS A 250 -6.63 12.95 -15.04
CA LYS A 250 -7.95 12.78 -15.68
C LYS A 250 -9.11 13.12 -14.75
N ILE A 251 -8.98 12.83 -13.46
CA ILE A 251 -10.00 13.20 -12.47
C ILE A 251 -10.11 14.72 -12.37
N ARG A 252 -8.97 15.42 -12.27
CA ARG A 252 -8.94 16.88 -12.23
C ARG A 252 -9.57 17.51 -13.46
N ASP A 253 -9.21 17.03 -14.65
CA ASP A 253 -9.76 17.51 -15.92
C ASP A 253 -11.29 17.28 -16.02
N SER A 254 -11.78 16.19 -15.43
CA SER A 254 -13.22 15.86 -15.42
C SER A 254 -14.00 16.76 -14.44
N ALA A 255 -13.38 17.13 -13.31
CA ALA A 255 -13.96 18.02 -12.30
C ALA A 255 -14.00 19.49 -12.77
N GLU A 256 -13.05 19.94 -13.59
CA GLU A 256 -13.03 21.29 -14.17
C GLU A 256 -13.99 21.46 -15.36
N GLY A 257 -14.44 20.36 -15.96
CA GLY A 257 -15.33 20.32 -17.12
C GLY A 257 -16.83 20.19 -16.81
N ALA A 258 -17.21 20.09 -15.54
CA ALA A 258 -18.59 19.97 -15.04
C ALA A 258 -19.12 21.31 -14.51
#